data_AF-A0A3D3F1V5-F1
#
_entry.id   AF-A0A3D3F1V5-F1
#
_cell.length_a   1.000
_cell.length_b   1.000
_cell.length_c   1.000
_cell.angle_alpha   90.00
_cell.angle_beta   90.00
_cell.angle_gamma   90.00
#
_symmetry.space_group_name_H-M   'P 1'
#
loop_
_entity.id
_entity.type
_entity.pdbx_description
1 polymer ?
#
loop_
_entity_poly.entity_id
_entity_poly.type
_entity_poly.pdbx_seq_one_letter_code
_entity_poly.pdbx_strand_id
1 'polypeptide(L)'
;MRFWTPDGTESFTFSNRFEADGITFEEPTPLMFSFNSPVGACPVCEGFGKVIGIDENLVVPDKSLSVQEECVQCWKGEKMS
;
A
#
# COMPACT_ATOMS: atom_id res chain seq x y z
N MET A 1 27.08 21.63 15.44
CA MET A 1 28.47 21.56 15.93
C MET A 1 29.39 22.21 14.90
N ARG A 2 30.38 23.01 15.33
CA ARG A 2 31.34 23.67 14.43
C ARG A 2 32.66 22.91 14.48
N PHE A 3 33.24 22.62 13.32
CA PHE A 3 34.53 21.95 13.18
C PHE A 3 35.48 22.88 12.42
N TRP A 4 36.73 22.93 12.88
CA TRP A 4 37.78 23.66 12.18
C TRP A 4 38.48 22.71 11.21
N THR A 5 38.33 22.98 9.91
CA THR A 5 39.07 22.31 8.83
C THR A 5 40.13 23.28 8.28
N PRO A 6 41.17 22.79 7.58
CA PRO A 6 42.18 23.64 6.95
C PRO A 6 41.59 24.68 5.98
N ASP A 7 40.41 24.39 5.41
CA ASP A 7 39.70 25.22 4.44
C ASP A 7 38.69 26.20 5.08
N GLY A 8 38.48 26.14 6.41
CA GLY A 8 37.60 27.06 7.13
C GLY A 8 36.88 26.43 8.33
N THR A 9 35.88 27.14 8.85
CA THR A 9 34.98 26.58 9.88
C THR A 9 33.73 26.01 9.21
N GLU A 10 33.56 24.70 9.27
CA GLU A 10 32.34 24.03 8.81
C GLU A 10 31.36 23.85 9.98
N SER A 11 30.08 24.08 9.72
CA SER A 11 29.01 23.87 10.69
C SER A 11 28.09 22.75 10.24
N PHE A 12 27.94 21.73 11.09
CA PHE A 12 27.03 20.63 10.88
C PHE A 12 25.88 20.70 11.87
N THR A 13 24.67 20.44 11.39
CA THR A 13 23.48 20.30 12.24
C THR A 13 23.20 18.82 12.42
N PHE A 14 22.96 18.42 13.67
CA PHE A 14 22.62 17.05 14.02
C PHE A 14 21.31 17.08 14.81
N SER A 15 20.49 16.05 14.63
CA SER A 15 19.28 15.80 15.42
C SER A 15 19.32 14.35 15.91
N ASN A 16 18.93 14.13 17.17
CA ASN A 16 18.73 12.79 17.74
C ASN A 16 17.25 12.37 17.66
N ARG A 17 16.42 13.14 16.96
CA ARG A 17 15.01 12.81 16.73
C ARG A 17 14.89 12.03 15.44
N PHE A 18 13.90 11.14 15.40
CA PHE A 18 13.51 10.45 14.18
C PHE A 18 12.69 11.42 13.31
N GLU A 19 13.34 12.37 12.66
CA GLU A 19 12.70 13.35 11.80
C GLU A 19 13.56 13.64 10.55
N ALA A 20 12.92 13.77 9.40
CA ALA A 20 13.54 14.16 8.14
C ALA A 20 12.50 14.79 7.23
N ASP A 21 12.87 15.79 6.42
CA ASP A 21 12.00 16.42 5.42
C ASP A 21 10.64 16.94 5.95
N GLY A 22 10.59 17.33 7.22
CA GLY A 22 9.34 17.77 7.89
C GLY A 22 8.42 16.64 8.35
N ILE A 23 8.87 15.39 8.21
CA ILE A 23 8.17 14.19 8.68
C ILE A 23 8.80 13.75 10.00
N THR A 24 7.95 13.43 10.97
CA THR A 24 8.35 12.77 12.23
C THR A 24 8.01 11.29 12.14
N PHE A 25 8.99 10.45 12.41
CA PHE A 25 8.86 9.00 12.41
C PHE A 25 8.73 8.50 13.85
N GLU A 26 8.04 7.37 14.01
CA GLU A 26 7.99 6.64 15.26
C GLU A 26 9.29 5.85 15.49
N GLU A 27 9.57 5.52 16.75
CA GLU A 27 10.74 4.71 17.08
C GLU A 27 10.56 3.30 16.52
N PRO A 28 11.53 2.78 15.75
CA PRO A 28 11.38 1.49 15.07
C PRO A 28 11.32 0.35 16.08
N THR A 29 10.25 -0.45 16.00
CA THR A 29 10.08 -1.66 16.82
C THR A 29 10.07 -2.91 15.93
N PRO A 30 10.41 -4.11 16.46
CA PRO A 30 10.34 -5.35 15.68
C PRO A 30 8.95 -5.64 15.10
N LEU A 31 7.88 -5.17 15.75
CA LEU A 31 6.50 -5.37 15.31
C LEU A 31 6.17 -4.59 14.04
N MET A 32 6.82 -3.45 13.80
CA MET A 32 6.67 -2.68 12.55
C MET A 32 7.14 -3.44 11.31
N PHE A 33 8.01 -4.43 11.49
CA PHE A 33 8.48 -5.30 10.41
C PHE A 33 7.70 -6.62 10.33
N SER A 34 6.71 -6.83 11.21
CA SER A 34 5.86 -8.02 11.22
C SER A 34 4.59 -7.78 10.43
N PHE A 35 4.44 -8.51 9.32
CA PHE A 35 3.20 -8.52 8.53
C PHE A 35 2.01 -9.17 9.26
N ASN A 36 2.27 -9.91 10.35
CA ASN A 36 1.24 -10.50 11.20
C ASN A 36 0.78 -9.57 12.33
N SER A 37 1.38 -8.38 12.46
CA SER A 37 0.99 -7.40 13.47
C SER A 37 0.25 -6.24 12.80
N PRO A 38 -0.84 -5.71 13.38
CA PRO A 38 -1.52 -4.53 12.82
C PRO A 38 -0.61 -3.31 12.74
N VAL A 39 0.46 -3.24 13.55
CA VAL A 39 1.44 -2.14 13.54
C VAL A 39 2.35 -2.18 12.30
N GLY A 40 2.70 -3.38 11.82
CA GLY A 40 3.58 -3.56 10.65
C GLY A 40 2.85 -3.96 9.36
N ALA A 41 1.58 -4.36 9.46
CA ALA A 41 0.78 -4.74 8.31
C ALA A 41 0.44 -3.54 7.44
N CYS A 42 0.50 -3.73 6.12
CA CYS A 42 0.01 -2.74 5.16
C CYS A 42 -1.50 -2.52 5.39
N PRO A 43 -1.99 -1.28 5.50
CA PRO A 43 -3.39 -1.00 5.79
C PRO A 43 -4.34 -1.36 4.64
N VAL A 44 -3.81 -1.60 3.44
CA VAL A 44 -4.61 -1.91 2.24
C VAL A 44 -4.80 -3.41 2.06
N CYS A 45 -3.75 -4.20 2.23
CA CYS A 45 -3.80 -5.65 2.05
C CYS A 45 -3.76 -6.41 3.38
N GLU A 46 -3.76 -5.73 4.52
CA GLU A 46 -3.76 -6.30 5.87
C GLU A 46 -2.66 -7.36 6.11
N GLY A 47 -1.51 -7.19 5.45
CA GLY A 47 -0.39 -8.13 5.54
C GLY A 47 -0.47 -9.35 4.61
N PHE A 48 -1.53 -9.51 3.82
CA PHE A 48 -1.67 -10.62 2.87
C PHE A 48 -0.85 -10.48 1.58
N GLY A 49 -0.35 -9.28 1.29
CA GLY A 49 0.44 -8.98 0.09
C GLY A 49 -0.35 -8.94 -1.22
N LYS A 50 -1.67 -9.19 -1.16
CA LYS A 50 -2.61 -9.07 -2.28
C LYS A 50 -3.96 -8.59 -1.77
N VAL A 51 -4.69 -7.89 -2.62
CA VAL A 51 -6.08 -7.50 -2.38
C VAL A 51 -7.00 -8.31 -3.29
N ILE A 52 -8.21 -8.60 -2.80
CA ILE A 52 -9.22 -9.28 -3.61
C ILE A 52 -9.76 -8.27 -4.62
N GLY A 53 -9.54 -8.57 -5.90
CA GLY A 53 -10.07 -7.81 -7.02
C GLY A 53 -11.08 -8.62 -7.83
N ILE A 54 -11.82 -7.93 -8.69
CA ILE A 54 -12.71 -8.56 -9.68
C ILE A 54 -11.94 -8.69 -10.98
N ASP A 55 -11.91 -9.91 -11.55
CA ASP A 55 -11.35 -10.15 -12.88
C ASP A 55 -12.44 -10.00 -13.94
N GLU A 56 -12.27 -9.03 -14.84
CA GLU A 56 -13.22 -8.75 -15.92
C GLU A 56 -13.47 -9.94 -16.84
N ASN A 57 -12.48 -10.82 -17.04
CA ASN A 57 -12.63 -12.00 -17.90
C ASN A 57 -13.46 -13.10 -17.20
N LEU A 58 -13.54 -13.07 -15.86
CA LEU A 58 -14.48 -13.93 -15.13
C LEU A 58 -15.89 -13.33 -15.11
N VAL A 59 -16.02 -12.00 -15.22
CA VAL A 59 -17.31 -11.31 -15.30
C VAL A 59 -17.96 -11.45 -16.68
N VAL A 60 -17.19 -11.29 -17.76
CA VAL A 60 -17.64 -11.47 -19.15
C VAL A 60 -16.71 -12.47 -19.86
N PRO A 61 -16.95 -13.79 -19.71
CA PRO A 61 -16.10 -14.81 -20.32
C PRO A 61 -16.16 -14.80 -21.85
N ASP A 62 -17.33 -14.54 -22.41
CA ASP A 62 -17.55 -14.42 -23.84
C ASP A 62 -17.91 -12.98 -24.20
N LYS A 63 -16.94 -12.26 -24.77
CA LYS A 63 -17.07 -10.85 -25.17
C LYS A 63 -17.78 -10.67 -26.52
N SER A 64 -18.15 -11.77 -27.19
CA SER A 64 -18.93 -11.71 -28.45
C SER A 64 -20.44 -11.61 -28.20
N LEU A 65 -20.90 -11.99 -27.00
CA LEU A 65 -22.29 -11.92 -26.61
C LEU A 65 -22.69 -10.48 -26.23
N SER A 66 -23.86 -10.07 -26.68
CA SER A 66 -24.49 -8.83 -26.24
C SER A 66 -25.01 -8.91 -24.81
N VAL A 67 -25.37 -7.76 -24.25
CA VAL A 67 -25.96 -7.69 -22.89
C VAL A 67 -27.30 -8.43 -22.84
N GLN A 68 -28.09 -8.37 -23.92
CA GLN A 68 -29.35 -9.09 -24.05
C GLN A 68 -29.17 -10.62 -24.10
N GLU A 69 -27.99 -11.08 -24.51
CA GLU A 69 -27.60 -12.50 -24.53
C GLU A 69 -26.95 -12.96 -23.21
N GLU A 70 -27.13 -12.19 -22.13
CA GLU A 70 -26.64 -12.52 -20.79
C GLU A 70 -25.11 -12.72 -20.72
N CYS A 71 -24.35 -11.85 -21.40
CA CYS A 71 -22.89 -11.93 -21.39
C CYS A 71 -22.25 -11.70 -20.01
N VAL A 72 -22.96 -11.01 -19.10
CA VAL A 72 -22.49 -10.71 -17.74
C VAL A 72 -22.86 -11.86 -16.79
N GLN A 73 -21.86 -12.65 -16.39
CA GLN A 73 -22.06 -13.89 -15.66
C GLN A 73 -22.67 -13.68 -14.26
N CYS A 74 -22.29 -12.60 -13.56
CA CYS A 74 -22.79 -12.32 -12.21
C CYS A 74 -24.24 -11.82 -12.16
N TRP A 75 -24.87 -11.57 -13.30
CA TRP A 75 -26.28 -11.18 -13.39
C TRP A 75 -27.22 -12.37 -13.60
N LYS A 76 -26.67 -13.55 -13.93
CA LYS A 76 -27.46 -14.78 -14.09
C LYS A 76 -27.94 -15.26 -12.71
N GLY A 77 -29.24 -15.13 -12.46
CA GLY A 77 -29.88 -15.56 -11.22
C GLY A 77 -31.38 -15.76 -11.39
N GLU A 78 -32.01 -16.48 -10.44
CA GLU A 78 -33.42 -16.88 -10.52
C GLU A 78 -34.44 -15.72 -10.49
N LYS A 79 -34.00 -14.47 -10.35
CA LYS A 79 -34.87 -13.29 -10.29
C LYS A 79 -34.64 -12.37 -11.49
N MET A 80 -35.07 -12.84 -12.65
CA MET A 80 -35.49 -11.98 -13.75
C MET A 80 -36.94 -12.36 -14.08
N SER A 81 -37.85 -12.09 -13.13
CA SER A 81 -39.30 -12.10 -13.37
C SER A 81 -39.74 -10.76 -13.90
#